data_AF-A0A835N9Z6-F1
#
_entry.id   AF-A0A835N9Z6-F1
#
_cell.length_a   1.000
_cell.length_b   1.000
_cell.length_c   1.000
_cell.angle_alpha   90.00
_cell.angle_beta   90.00
_cell.angle_gamma   90.00
#
_symmetry.space_group_name_H-M   'P 1'
#
loop_
_entity.id
_entity.type
_entity.pdbx_description
1 polymer ?
#
loop_
_entity_poly.entity_id
_entity_poly.type
_entity_poly.pdbx_seq_one_letter_code
_entity_poly.pdbx_strand_id
1 'polypeptide(L)'
;MRMIVGSAPGFPHGIIDPIEELGELACSYGVCLHVDLCLVTEWSGGLYVSPTTAGSRPGGLIAGAWAALMPLGLEGATMYLSLVAYPKVPLNAYMTIVAIGSNDLDIFEVNDIMTSKGWHLNALQRPNSIHSYVTLQHAPVFEDYLGDLRESVRTVKENPGPISGGLAQIYGAAGKIPDRGMVG
;
A
#
# COMPACT_ATOMS: atom_id res chain seq x y z
N MET A 1 -18.82 -14.20 15.57
CA MET A 1 -19.36 -13.55 14.35
C MET A 1 -18.56 -14.07 13.16
N ARG A 2 -19.21 -14.50 12.07
CA ARG A 2 -18.53 -14.93 10.83
C ARG A 2 -18.77 -13.85 9.78
N MET A 3 -17.71 -13.40 9.12
CA MET A 3 -17.71 -12.30 8.16
C MET A 3 -16.73 -12.64 7.04
N ILE A 4 -17.06 -12.25 5.81
CA ILE A 4 -16.15 -12.23 4.66
C ILE A 4 -15.54 -10.83 4.57
N VAL A 5 -14.26 -10.74 4.23
CA VAL A 5 -13.53 -9.47 4.09
C VAL A 5 -12.93 -9.41 2.69
N GLY A 6 -13.08 -8.28 2.00
CA GLY A 6 -12.39 -7.95 0.75
C GLY A 6 -11.84 -6.52 0.80
N SER A 7 -10.86 -6.19 -0.02
CA SER A 7 -10.17 -4.88 -0.04
C SER A 7 -10.30 -4.19 -1.40
N ALA A 8 -10.44 -2.87 -1.43
CA ALA A 8 -10.57 -2.10 -2.67
C ALA A 8 -9.79 -0.76 -2.61
N PRO A 9 -8.45 -0.76 -2.71
CA PRO A 9 -7.55 -1.90 -2.95
C PRO A 9 -6.88 -2.41 -1.66
N GLY A 10 -6.28 -3.61 -1.73
CA GLY A 10 -5.37 -4.09 -0.70
C GLY A 10 -4.03 -3.32 -0.67
N PHE A 11 -3.56 -2.97 0.53
CA PHE A 11 -2.32 -2.21 0.76
C PHE A 11 -1.05 -2.80 0.11
N PRO A 12 -0.78 -4.13 0.17
CA PRO A 12 0.49 -4.64 -0.32
C PRO A 12 0.69 -4.42 -1.82
N HIS A 13 -0.32 -4.74 -2.63
CA HIS A 13 -0.17 -4.80 -4.08
C HIS A 13 -1.08 -3.85 -4.86
N GLY A 14 -1.93 -3.07 -4.19
CA GLY A 14 -2.85 -2.15 -4.85
C GLY A 14 -3.94 -2.84 -5.67
N ILE A 15 -4.21 -4.12 -5.40
CA ILE A 15 -5.19 -4.95 -6.12
C ILE A 15 -6.54 -4.84 -5.44
N ILE A 16 -7.60 -4.69 -6.23
CA ILE A 16 -8.99 -4.72 -5.77
C ILE A 16 -9.46 -6.18 -5.78
N ASP A 17 -9.97 -6.66 -4.65
CA ASP A 17 -10.56 -7.99 -4.54
C ASP A 17 -11.85 -8.10 -5.38
N PRO A 18 -12.29 -9.31 -5.77
CA PRO A 18 -13.54 -9.54 -6.48
C PRO A 18 -14.76 -9.27 -5.58
N ILE A 19 -15.08 -7.99 -5.35
CA ILE A 19 -16.07 -7.55 -4.36
C ILE A 19 -17.48 -8.06 -4.69
N GLU A 20 -17.83 -8.13 -5.98
CA GLU A 20 -19.14 -8.62 -6.43
C GLU A 20 -19.31 -10.10 -6.11
N GLU A 21 -18.32 -10.93 -6.47
CA GLU A 21 -18.34 -12.38 -6.22
C GLU A 21 -18.28 -12.69 -4.72
N LEU A 22 -17.52 -11.92 -3.95
CA LEU A 22 -17.52 -12.02 -2.48
C LEU A 22 -18.88 -11.66 -1.88
N GLY A 23 -19.61 -10.72 -2.49
CA GLY A 23 -20.96 -10.32 -2.10
C GLY A 23 -21.98 -11.43 -2.33
N GLU A 24 -21.90 -12.09 -3.49
CA GLU A 24 -22.73 -13.26 -3.81
C GLU A 24 -22.48 -14.41 -2.83
N LEU A 25 -21.20 -14.67 -2.53
CA LEU A 25 -20.80 -15.69 -1.56
C LEU A 25 -21.29 -15.36 -0.14
N ALA A 26 -21.18 -14.11 0.28
CA ALA A 26 -21.67 -13.68 1.59
C ALA A 26 -23.20 -13.89 1.71
N CYS A 27 -23.93 -13.57 0.65
CA CYS A 27 -25.36 -13.83 0.55
C CYS A 27 -25.70 -15.32 0.63
N SER A 28 -24.98 -16.18 -0.10
CA SER A 28 -25.26 -17.63 -0.13
C SER A 28 -25.06 -18.30 1.23
N TYR A 29 -24.14 -17.77 2.05
CA TYR A 29 -23.85 -18.29 3.40
C TYR A 29 -24.55 -17.52 4.52
N GLY A 30 -25.32 -16.47 4.21
CA GLY A 30 -26.02 -15.65 5.21
C GLY A 30 -25.07 -14.93 6.18
N VAL A 31 -23.89 -14.53 5.71
CA VAL A 31 -22.87 -13.82 6.52
C VAL A 31 -22.66 -12.39 5.99
N CYS A 32 -22.08 -11.51 6.82
CA CYS A 32 -21.76 -10.15 6.40
C CYS A 32 -20.51 -10.11 5.51
N LEU A 33 -20.48 -9.20 4.55
CA LEU A 33 -19.28 -8.79 3.80
C LEU A 33 -18.83 -7.41 4.29
N HIS A 34 -17.56 -7.29 4.70
CA HIS A 34 -16.89 -6.01 4.94
C HIS A 34 -15.94 -5.72 3.78
N VAL A 35 -16.09 -4.55 3.16
CA VAL A 35 -15.18 -4.08 2.10
C VAL A 35 -14.28 -3.01 2.68
N ASP A 36 -13.00 -3.33 2.82
CA ASP A 36 -11.97 -2.42 3.32
C ASP A 36 -11.64 -1.38 2.24
N LEU A 37 -12.23 -0.18 2.40
CA LEU A 37 -11.91 1.03 1.63
C LEU A 37 -10.95 1.96 2.40
N CYS A 38 -10.63 1.59 3.65
CA CYS A 38 -9.58 2.05 4.56
C CYS A 38 -9.95 1.57 5.99
N LEU A 39 -9.13 0.67 6.54
CA LEU A 39 -9.03 0.05 7.86
C LEU A 39 -10.10 0.41 8.93
N VAL A 40 -10.61 -0.69 9.52
CA VAL A 40 -11.26 -0.92 10.83
C VAL A 40 -12.79 -1.10 10.83
N THR A 41 -13.26 -2.24 11.38
CA THR A 41 -14.30 -2.42 12.45
C THR A 41 -14.83 -3.88 12.46
N GLU A 42 -15.36 -4.55 13.50
CA GLU A 42 -15.38 -4.58 14.99
C GLU A 42 -16.24 -5.82 15.44
N TRP A 43 -16.31 -6.20 16.74
CA TRP A 43 -17.30 -7.17 17.33
C TRP A 43 -17.72 -6.83 18.80
N SER A 44 -18.75 -7.52 19.35
CA SER A 44 -19.88 -7.06 20.20
C SER A 44 -19.84 -7.20 21.74
N GLY A 45 -20.43 -6.25 22.48
CA GLY A 45 -20.95 -6.48 23.85
C GLY A 45 -21.47 -5.27 24.65
N GLY A 46 -22.80 -5.13 24.80
CA GLY A 46 -23.47 -4.37 25.89
C GLY A 46 -23.46 -2.82 25.85
N LEU A 47 -24.45 -2.15 26.47
CA LEU A 47 -24.77 -0.73 26.23
C LEU A 47 -23.76 0.27 26.84
N TYR A 48 -22.87 0.80 25.99
CA TYR A 48 -22.01 1.98 26.19
C TYR A 48 -21.84 2.65 24.82
N VAL A 49 -22.20 3.93 24.65
CA VAL A 49 -22.23 4.58 23.31
C VAL A 49 -21.02 5.50 23.12
N SER A 50 -19.93 4.93 22.62
CA SER A 50 -18.87 5.68 21.93
C SER A 50 -18.82 5.19 20.48
N PRO A 51 -19.04 6.03 19.46
CA PRO A 51 -19.13 5.56 18.08
C PRO A 51 -17.79 5.09 17.44
N THR A 52 -16.67 5.17 18.17
CA THR A 52 -15.31 4.71 17.79
C THR A 52 -14.48 4.39 19.05
N THR A 53 -13.28 3.83 18.90
CA THR A 53 -12.37 3.39 19.99
C THR A 53 -12.11 4.44 21.09
N ALA A 54 -11.98 5.71 20.72
CA ALA A 54 -11.79 6.80 21.66
C ALA A 54 -13.11 7.43 22.12
N GLY A 55 -13.25 7.61 23.44
CA GLY A 55 -14.32 8.42 24.05
C GLY A 55 -14.10 9.92 23.83
N SER A 56 -13.03 10.48 24.41
CA SER A 56 -12.59 11.86 24.12
C SER A 56 -11.84 11.92 22.80
N ARG A 57 -12.15 12.89 21.93
CA ARG A 57 -11.61 12.98 20.57
C ARG A 57 -11.00 14.34 20.27
N PRO A 58 -9.92 14.40 19.47
CA PRO A 58 -9.33 15.66 19.03
C PRO A 58 -10.17 16.32 17.93
N GLY A 59 -11.10 17.22 18.33
CA GLY A 59 -11.99 17.92 17.39
C GLY A 59 -11.28 18.70 16.28
N GLY A 60 -10.03 19.12 16.50
CA GLY A 60 -9.21 19.79 15.49
C GLY A 60 -8.90 18.95 14.25
N LEU A 61 -8.68 17.63 14.41
CA LEU A 61 -8.43 16.74 13.27
C LEU A 61 -9.70 16.54 12.43
N ILE A 62 -10.86 16.50 13.08
CA ILE A 62 -12.17 16.40 12.40
C ILE A 62 -12.44 17.68 11.59
N ALA A 63 -12.20 18.85 12.19
CA ALA A 63 -12.35 20.14 11.50
C ALA A 63 -11.35 20.30 10.33
N GLY A 64 -10.11 19.86 10.49
CA GLY A 64 -9.11 19.86 9.43
C GLY A 64 -9.48 18.96 8.25
N ALA A 65 -10.00 17.76 8.52
CA ALA A 65 -10.51 16.88 7.47
C ALA A 65 -11.68 17.52 6.70
N TRP A 66 -12.63 18.14 7.41
CA TRP A 66 -13.73 18.87 6.78
C TRP A 66 -13.21 20.02 5.91
N ALA A 67 -12.29 20.83 6.43
CA ALA A 67 -11.71 21.95 5.73
C ALA A 67 -10.88 21.56 4.50
N ALA A 68 -10.28 20.36 4.48
CA ALA A 68 -9.58 19.84 3.30
C ALA A 68 -10.55 19.39 2.19
N LEU A 69 -11.74 18.90 2.54
CA LEU A 69 -12.73 18.39 1.60
C LEU A 69 -13.58 19.48 0.96
N MET A 70 -13.99 20.49 1.73
CA MET A 70 -14.88 21.56 1.26
C MET A 70 -14.39 22.35 0.03
N PRO A 71 -13.11 22.74 -0.09
CA PRO A 71 -12.63 23.47 -1.26
C PRO A 71 -12.40 22.58 -2.49
N LEU A 72 -12.22 21.28 -2.31
CA LEU A 72 -12.04 20.34 -3.43
C LEU A 72 -13.39 19.97 -4.08
N GLY A 73 -14.42 19.71 -3.28
CA GLY A 73 -15.70 19.21 -3.79
C GLY A 73 -15.56 17.93 -4.61
N LEU A 74 -16.61 17.54 -5.33
CA LEU A 74 -16.59 16.35 -6.20
C LEU A 74 -15.63 16.51 -7.40
N GLU A 75 -15.50 17.75 -7.89
CA GLU A 75 -14.66 18.10 -9.04
C GLU A 75 -13.17 17.99 -8.71
N GLY A 76 -12.75 18.47 -7.54
CA GLY A 76 -11.37 18.35 -7.05
C GLY A 76 -10.98 16.90 -6.73
N ALA A 77 -11.91 16.09 -6.21
CA ALA A 77 -11.68 14.66 -6.04
C ALA A 77 -11.47 13.94 -7.39
N THR A 78 -12.26 14.30 -8.40
CA THR A 78 -12.11 13.76 -9.76
C THR A 78 -10.81 14.21 -10.43
N MET A 79 -10.42 15.47 -10.27
CA MET A 79 -9.15 16.01 -10.77
C MET A 79 -7.93 15.36 -10.09
N TYR A 80 -8.03 15.07 -8.79
CA TYR A 80 -6.97 14.36 -8.07
C TYR A 80 -6.78 12.94 -8.62
N LEU A 81 -7.87 12.21 -8.86
CA LEU A 81 -7.83 10.87 -9.46
C LEU A 81 -7.22 10.89 -10.87
N SER A 82 -7.54 11.89 -11.69
CA SER A 82 -6.99 11.99 -13.05
C SER A 82 -5.50 12.38 -13.08
N LEU A 83 -5.02 13.15 -12.10
CA LEU A 83 -3.60 13.48 -11.97
C LEU A 83 -2.74 12.28 -11.56
N VAL A 84 -3.28 11.39 -10.72
CA VAL A 84 -2.55 10.20 -10.27
C VAL A 84 -2.68 9.03 -11.26
N ALA A 85 -3.73 9.00 -12.08
CA ALA A 85 -3.88 8.08 -13.21
C ALA A 85 -3.03 8.51 -14.42
N TYR A 86 -1.69 8.58 -14.27
CA TYR A 86 -0.80 8.95 -15.37
C TYR A 86 -0.67 7.79 -16.39
N PRO A 87 -0.96 8.00 -17.69
CA PRO A 87 -1.30 6.93 -18.64
C PRO A 87 -0.11 6.14 -19.25
N LYS A 88 1.10 6.23 -18.69
CA LYS A 88 2.32 5.71 -19.35
C LYS A 88 3.01 4.52 -18.69
N VAL A 89 2.43 3.93 -17.65
CA VAL A 89 3.02 2.76 -17.01
C VAL A 89 2.05 1.57 -17.16
N PRO A 90 2.43 0.47 -17.83
CA PRO A 90 1.61 -0.73 -17.94
C PRO A 90 1.70 -1.48 -16.61
N LEU A 91 1.00 -0.95 -15.61
CA LEU A 91 0.86 -1.52 -14.30
C LEU A 91 -0.64 -1.78 -14.13
N ASN A 92 -0.97 -2.98 -13.68
CA ASN A 92 -2.35 -3.39 -13.34
C ASN A 92 -2.79 -2.70 -12.03
N ALA A 93 -2.59 -1.39 -11.96
CA ALA A 93 -2.79 -0.53 -10.82
C ALA A 93 -4.02 0.33 -11.14
N TYR A 94 -5.17 -0.11 -10.64
CA TYR A 94 -6.40 0.68 -10.67
C TYR A 94 -6.34 1.87 -9.68
N MET A 95 -5.24 1.99 -8.91
CA MET A 95 -5.06 2.89 -7.77
C MET A 95 -3.61 3.39 -7.65
N THR A 96 -3.35 4.31 -6.73
CA THR A 96 -2.09 5.06 -6.57
C THR A 96 -0.91 4.25 -6.01
N ILE A 97 -1.08 2.94 -5.82
CA ILE A 97 -0.10 2.04 -5.19
C ILE A 97 0.51 1.17 -6.29
N VAL A 98 1.83 1.20 -6.39
CA VAL A 98 2.57 0.43 -7.39
C VAL A 98 3.54 -0.50 -6.68
N ALA A 99 3.29 -1.81 -6.76
CA ALA A 99 4.21 -2.84 -6.31
C ALA A 99 5.08 -3.36 -7.45
N ILE A 100 6.36 -3.51 -7.18
CA ILE A 100 7.41 -3.92 -8.12
C ILE A 100 8.09 -5.15 -7.54
N GLY A 101 8.12 -6.24 -8.30
CA GLY A 101 8.85 -7.45 -7.98
C GLY A 101 9.76 -7.86 -9.12
N SER A 102 10.65 -8.81 -8.87
CA SER A 102 11.52 -9.40 -9.88
C SER A 102 11.71 -10.89 -9.60
N ASN A 103 11.78 -11.70 -10.66
CA ASN A 103 12.16 -13.11 -10.57
C ASN A 103 13.67 -13.33 -10.75
N ASP A 104 14.36 -12.33 -11.32
CA ASP A 104 15.76 -12.45 -11.74
C ASP A 104 16.73 -11.65 -10.85
N LEU A 105 16.22 -10.73 -10.02
CA LEU A 105 17.01 -9.82 -9.18
C LEU A 105 16.48 -9.82 -7.76
N ASP A 106 17.36 -9.61 -6.77
CA ASP A 106 16.92 -9.33 -5.41
C ASP A 106 16.38 -7.89 -5.33
N ILE A 107 15.05 -7.80 -5.20
CA ILE A 107 14.35 -6.51 -5.17
C ILE A 107 14.73 -5.66 -3.95
N PHE A 108 15.23 -6.27 -2.87
CA PHE A 108 15.65 -5.52 -1.70
C PHE A 108 17.03 -4.87 -1.89
N GLU A 109 17.91 -5.45 -2.72
CA GLU A 109 19.14 -4.78 -3.13
C GLU A 109 18.84 -3.53 -3.98
N VAL A 110 17.84 -3.63 -4.87
CA VAL A 110 17.34 -2.46 -5.61
C VAL A 110 16.81 -1.40 -4.64
N ASN A 111 16.10 -1.82 -3.59
CA ASN A 111 15.60 -0.92 -2.55
C ASN A 111 16.72 -0.20 -1.80
N ASP A 112 17.81 -0.89 -1.48
CA ASP A 112 18.95 -0.31 -0.78
C ASP A 112 19.63 0.77 -1.63
N ILE A 113 19.77 0.56 -2.95
CA ILE A 113 20.29 1.60 -3.86
C ILE A 113 19.35 2.79 -3.92
N MET A 114 18.05 2.55 -4.09
CA MET A 114 17.04 3.61 -4.12
C MET A 114 17.08 4.42 -2.80
N THR A 115 17.23 3.74 -1.66
CA THR A 115 17.38 4.37 -0.34
C THR A 115 18.64 5.22 -0.26
N SER A 116 19.77 4.78 -0.80
CA SER A 116 21.01 5.57 -0.84
C SER A 116 20.89 6.85 -1.66
N LYS A 117 19.92 6.89 -2.60
CA LYS A 117 19.56 8.06 -3.41
C LYS A 117 18.47 8.94 -2.79
N GLY A 118 17.98 8.58 -1.60
CA GLY A 118 16.96 9.32 -0.86
C GLY A 118 15.51 8.86 -1.10
N TRP A 119 15.30 7.77 -1.84
CA TRP A 119 13.97 7.20 -2.06
C TRP A 119 13.64 6.17 -0.99
N HIS A 120 12.57 6.38 -0.24
CA HIS A 120 12.11 5.45 0.80
C HIS A 120 10.90 4.67 0.32
N LEU A 121 11.12 3.42 -0.10
CA LEU A 121 10.07 2.50 -0.55
C LEU A 121 9.78 1.47 0.54
N ASN A 122 8.55 0.95 0.59
CA ASN A 122 8.25 -0.11 1.56
C ASN A 122 8.62 -1.47 0.98
N ALA A 123 9.40 -2.22 1.73
CA ALA A 123 9.72 -3.61 1.45
C ALA A 123 8.54 -4.52 1.82
N LEU A 124 8.16 -5.39 0.90
CA LEU A 124 7.08 -6.34 1.00
C LEU A 124 7.60 -7.77 0.89
N GLN A 125 6.85 -8.72 1.44
CA GLN A 125 7.19 -10.14 1.43
C GLN A 125 5.99 -10.95 0.96
N ARG A 126 6.26 -12.08 0.29
CA ARG A 126 5.27 -13.03 -0.25
C ARG A 126 4.33 -12.42 -1.31
N PRO A 127 4.85 -12.17 -2.53
CA PRO A 127 6.23 -12.34 -2.99
C PRO A 127 7.15 -11.20 -2.53
N ASN A 128 8.47 -11.43 -2.54
CA ASN A 128 9.42 -10.35 -2.28
C ASN A 128 9.19 -9.24 -3.31
N SER A 129 8.88 -8.05 -2.82
CA SER A 129 8.57 -6.89 -3.66
C SER A 129 8.87 -5.61 -2.89
N ILE A 130 8.88 -4.50 -3.60
CA ILE A 130 8.88 -3.16 -3.04
C ILE A 130 7.67 -2.43 -3.58
N HIS A 131 7.07 -1.53 -2.81
CA HIS A 131 6.01 -0.69 -3.35
C HIS A 131 6.21 0.79 -3.06
N SER A 132 5.55 1.62 -3.87
CA SER A 132 5.52 3.07 -3.74
C SER A 132 4.10 3.59 -3.83
N TYR A 133 3.84 4.65 -3.07
CA TYR A 133 2.60 5.42 -3.12
C TYR A 133 2.82 6.64 -4.01
N VAL A 134 2.18 6.65 -5.18
CA VAL A 134 2.19 7.82 -6.05
C VAL A 134 1.18 8.83 -5.52
N THR A 135 1.65 9.83 -4.80
CA THR A 135 0.86 11.00 -4.39
C THR A 135 1.09 12.17 -5.33
N LEU A 136 0.27 13.22 -5.25
CA LEU A 136 0.44 14.44 -6.04
C LEU A 136 1.85 15.07 -5.91
N GLN A 137 2.52 14.89 -4.78
CA GLN A 137 3.88 15.40 -4.57
C GLN A 137 4.93 14.73 -5.46
N HIS A 138 4.61 13.55 -6.03
CA HIS A 138 5.49 12.81 -6.91
C HIS A 138 5.41 13.28 -8.37
N ALA A 139 4.36 14.01 -8.76
CA ALA A 139 4.19 14.51 -10.12
C ALA A 139 5.40 15.29 -10.66
N PRO A 140 6.03 16.23 -9.92
CA PRO A 140 7.20 16.96 -10.42
C PRO A 140 8.50 16.14 -10.46
N VAL A 141 8.60 15.03 -9.72
CA VAL A 141 9.83 14.23 -9.56
C VAL A 141 9.72 12.84 -10.21
N PHE A 142 8.68 12.62 -11.00
CA PHE A 142 8.36 11.31 -11.57
C PHE A 142 9.45 10.79 -12.51
N GLU A 143 10.02 11.66 -13.35
CA GLU A 143 11.09 11.28 -14.28
C GLU A 143 12.39 10.98 -13.54
N ASP A 144 12.71 11.74 -12.49
CA ASP A 144 13.87 11.47 -11.63
C ASP A 144 13.72 10.12 -10.92
N TYR A 145 12.53 9.83 -10.39
CA TYR A 145 12.20 8.54 -9.80
C TYR A 145 12.41 7.37 -10.78
N LEU A 146 11.89 7.49 -12.01
CA LEU A 146 12.04 6.44 -13.03
C LEU A 146 13.50 6.29 -13.49
N GLY A 147 14.23 7.40 -13.61
CA GLY A 147 15.65 7.41 -13.92
C GLY A 147 16.47 6.67 -12.87
N ASP A 148 16.25 7.01 -11.59
CA ASP A 148 16.93 6.40 -10.46
C ASP A 148 16.59 4.92 -10.29
N LEU A 149 15.33 4.54 -10.49
CA LEU A 149 14.89 3.14 -10.46
C LEU A 149 15.57 2.33 -11.56
N ARG A 150 15.62 2.86 -12.79
CA ARG A 150 16.27 2.17 -13.92
C ARG A 150 17.77 1.99 -13.67
N GLU A 151 18.43 3.01 -13.15
CA GLU A 151 19.84 2.93 -12.80
C GLU A 151 20.07 1.91 -11.68
N SER A 152 19.25 1.92 -10.62
CA SER A 152 19.36 0.99 -9.50
C SER A 152 19.22 -0.46 -9.96
N VAL A 153 18.24 -0.74 -10.82
CA VAL A 153 18.06 -2.08 -11.43
C VAL A 153 19.28 -2.47 -12.26
N ARG A 154 19.85 -1.55 -13.05
CA ARG A 154 21.07 -1.81 -13.83
C ARG A 154 22.25 -2.14 -12.90
N THR A 155 22.43 -1.37 -11.84
CA THR A 155 23.54 -1.56 -10.90
C THR A 155 23.47 -2.92 -10.22
N VAL A 156 22.29 -3.35 -9.73
CA VAL A 156 22.12 -4.70 -9.14
C VAL A 156 22.37 -5.79 -10.17
N LYS A 157 21.93 -5.57 -11.42
CA LYS A 157 22.15 -6.54 -12.50
C LYS A 157 23.62 -6.70 -12.87
N GLU A 158 24.39 -5.61 -12.85
CA GLU A 158 25.83 -5.62 -13.16
C GLU A 158 26.69 -6.10 -12.00
N ASN A 159 26.32 -5.77 -10.76
CA ASN A 159 27.04 -6.12 -9.54
C ASN A 159 26.06 -6.63 -8.46
N PRO A 160 25.61 -7.89 -8.56
CA PRO A 160 24.69 -8.45 -7.58
C PRO A 160 25.38 -8.62 -6.23
N GLY A 161 24.70 -8.25 -5.15
CA GLY A 161 25.21 -8.39 -3.80
C GLY A 161 24.84 -7.25 -2.86
N PRO A 162 24.95 -7.50 -1.54
CA PRO A 162 24.51 -6.57 -0.51
C PRO A 162 25.38 -5.31 -0.49
N ILE A 163 24.72 -4.17 -0.33
CA ILE A 163 25.38 -2.89 -0.13
C ILE A 163 25.73 -2.74 1.35
N SER A 164 26.90 -2.15 1.64
CA SER A 164 27.31 -1.87 3.02
C SER A 164 26.29 -0.97 3.71
N GLY A 165 25.70 -1.44 4.81
CA GLY A 165 24.66 -0.73 5.56
C GLY A 165 23.23 -0.88 5.01
N GLY A 166 23.04 -1.69 3.96
CA GLY A 166 21.73 -2.01 3.40
C GLY A 166 20.90 -2.96 4.26
N LEU A 167 19.57 -2.93 4.08
CA LEU A 167 18.62 -3.77 4.82
C LEU A 167 18.17 -4.99 4.01
N ALA A 168 18.66 -5.19 2.78
CA ALA A 168 18.27 -6.28 1.91
C ALA A 168 18.38 -7.67 2.57
N GLN A 169 19.48 -7.91 3.28
CA GLN A 169 19.71 -9.18 3.97
C GLN A 169 18.69 -9.40 5.10
N ILE A 170 18.29 -8.35 5.81
CA ILE A 170 17.34 -8.43 6.93
C ILE A 170 15.94 -8.74 6.38
N TYR A 171 15.48 -8.00 5.37
CA TYR A 171 14.18 -8.25 4.74
C TYR A 171 14.12 -9.60 4.02
N GLY A 172 15.20 -9.99 3.34
CA GLY A 172 15.34 -11.28 2.67
C GLY A 172 15.35 -12.46 3.65
N ALA A 173 16.02 -12.33 4.79
CA ALA A 173 16.02 -13.34 5.85
C ALA A 173 14.65 -13.45 6.51
N ALA A 174 14.03 -12.33 6.89
CA ALA A 174 12.71 -12.31 7.51
C ALA A 174 11.62 -12.98 6.65
N GLY A 175 11.72 -12.88 5.33
CA GLY A 175 10.81 -13.57 4.40
C GLY A 175 10.91 -15.11 4.44
N LYS A 176 12.09 -15.64 4.81
CA LYS A 176 12.42 -17.07 4.82
C LYS A 176 12.23 -17.76 6.18
N ILE A 177 12.03 -17.00 7.26
CA ILE A 177 11.83 -17.58 8.60
C ILE A 177 10.47 -18.31 8.63
N PRO A 178 10.46 -19.64 8.92
CA PRO A 178 9.23 -20.42 8.97
C PRO A 178 8.40 -20.14 10.23
N ASP A 179 9.05 -19.84 11.36
CA ASP A 179 8.39 -19.49 12.63
C ASP A 179 8.30 -17.97 12.82
N ARG A 180 7.11 -17.42 12.57
CA ARG A 180 6.88 -15.98 12.71
C ARG A 180 6.78 -15.49 14.16
N GLY A 181 6.75 -16.37 15.16
CA GLY A 181 6.83 -15.97 16.57
C GLY A 181 8.17 -15.30 16.92
N MET A 182 9.20 -15.50 16.09
CA MET A 182 10.52 -14.89 16.27
C MET A 182 10.70 -13.53 15.57
N VAL A 183 9.71 -13.12 14.76
CA VAL A 183 9.73 -11.85 14.01
C VAL A 183 8.96 -10.75 14.76
N GLY A 184 8.30 -11.09 15.86
CA GLY A 184 7.45 -10.21 16.67
C GLY A 184 8.09 -9.76 17.98
#